data_AF-A0A255SEJ0-F1
#
_entry.id   AF-A0A255SEJ0-F1
#
_cell.length_a   1.000
_cell.length_b   1.000
_cell.length_c   1.000
_cell.angle_alpha   90.00
_cell.angle_beta   90.00
_cell.angle_gamma   90.00
#
_symmetry.space_group_name_H-M   'P 1'
#
loop_
_entity.id
_entity.type
_entity.pdbx_description
1 polymer ?
#
loop_
_entity_poly.entity_id
_entity_poly.type
_entity_poly.pdbx_seq_one_letter_code
_entity_poly.pdbx_strand_id
1 'polypeptide(L)'
;MIDRWNPTIHGISLVYSSNAAINICMAAPFFCVGTLLKEKKRQLNEFKSFKFQLMILVTSLVTVYLCGKYNGGVWMYINGYGQNIVLFFVGGIAGTVMTFVISKWLYSIHHKVITDISNGTIIILGFHFYLIDLTRKIEPSVSYVDPFAALIIVLVFIPVIWFVEKHIPYLMGIYRIHKLS
;
A
#
# COMPACT_ATOMS: atom_id res chain seq x y z
N MET A 1 22.96 9.33 33.79
CA MET A 1 22.31 10.28 32.86
C MET A 1 21.03 9.62 32.39
N ILE A 2 19.88 10.22 32.71
CA ILE A 2 18.58 9.77 32.22
C ILE A 2 18.56 10.07 30.72
N ASP A 3 18.44 9.04 29.90
CA ASP A 3 18.34 9.13 28.46
C ASP A 3 16.99 9.77 28.12
N ARG A 4 16.94 11.12 28.14
CA ARG A 4 15.71 11.95 28.06
C ARG A 4 14.93 11.77 26.75
N TRP A 5 15.40 10.93 25.84
CA TRP A 5 14.82 10.71 24.51
C TRP A 5 14.22 9.32 24.33
N ASN A 6 14.25 8.45 25.35
CA ASN A 6 13.76 7.09 25.21
C ASN A 6 12.80 6.71 26.36
N PRO A 7 11.60 7.32 26.43
CA PRO A 7 10.65 7.00 27.48
C PRO A 7 10.22 5.53 27.35
N THR A 8 10.56 4.75 28.37
CA THR A 8 10.16 3.34 28.50
C THR A 8 8.91 3.26 29.37
N ILE A 9 7.81 2.75 28.82
CA ILE A 9 6.60 2.41 29.60
C ILE A 9 6.53 0.88 29.67
N HIS A 10 6.47 0.32 30.88
CA HIS A 10 6.46 -1.13 31.13
C HIS A 10 7.61 -1.90 30.45
N GLY A 11 8.82 -1.33 30.41
CA GLY A 11 9.99 -1.97 29.80
C GLY A 11 10.04 -1.93 28.27
N ILE A 12 9.04 -1.31 27.63
CA ILE A 12 8.99 -1.12 26.18
C ILE A 12 9.43 0.32 25.87
N SER A 13 10.47 0.47 25.05
CA SER A 13 10.86 1.76 24.48
C SER A 13 9.75 2.26 23.55
N LEU A 14 9.14 3.39 23.88
CA LEU A 14 8.07 3.98 23.07
C LEU A 14 8.55 4.38 21.67
N VAL A 15 9.82 4.76 21.53
CA VAL A 15 10.41 5.25 20.27
C VAL A 15 10.61 4.12 19.25
N TYR A 16 10.88 2.90 19.71
CA TYR A 16 11.09 1.73 18.84
C TYR A 16 9.90 0.76 18.82
N SER A 17 8.83 1.07 19.56
CA SER A 17 7.60 0.27 19.55
C SER A 17 6.67 0.68 18.41
N SER A 18 6.04 -0.31 17.75
CA SER A 18 4.99 -0.05 16.77
C SER A 18 3.77 0.59 17.46
N ASN A 19 3.63 1.91 17.35
CA ASN A 19 2.51 2.64 17.94
C ASN A 19 1.64 3.22 16.82
N ALA A 20 0.43 2.66 16.66
CA ALA A 20 -0.50 3.06 15.62
C ALA A 20 -0.83 4.56 15.65
N ALA A 21 -0.99 5.16 16.83
CA ALA A 21 -1.33 6.58 16.96
C ALA A 21 -0.23 7.49 16.39
N ILE A 22 1.03 7.15 16.66
CA ILE A 22 2.20 7.93 16.18
C ILE A 22 2.43 7.67 14.69
N ASN A 23 2.31 6.43 14.24
CA ASN A 23 2.48 6.06 12.83
C ASN A 23 1.47 6.75 11.91
N ILE A 24 0.25 6.98 12.39
CA ILE A 24 -0.79 7.71 11.64
C ILE A 24 -0.32 9.13 11.29
N CYS A 25 0.49 9.78 12.11
CA CYS A 25 1.00 11.13 11.83
C CYS A 25 1.82 11.19 10.54
N MET A 26 2.55 10.12 10.19
CA MET A 26 3.31 10.04 8.93
C MET A 26 2.40 9.77 7.72
N ALA A 27 1.30 9.05 7.93
CA ALA A 27 0.32 8.76 6.89
C ALA A 27 -0.67 9.91 6.65
N ALA A 28 -0.94 10.72 7.67
CA ALA A 28 -1.94 11.77 7.65
C ALA A 28 -1.77 12.78 6.49
N PRO A 29 -0.56 13.25 6.14
CA PRO A 29 -0.38 14.15 4.99
C PRO A 29 -0.85 13.53 3.67
N PHE A 30 -0.57 12.24 3.44
CA PHE A 30 -1.04 11.55 2.22
C PHE A 30 -2.56 11.44 2.21
N PHE A 31 -3.18 11.16 3.37
CA PHE A 31 -4.63 11.12 3.50
C PHE A 31 -5.26 12.50 3.20
N CYS A 32 -4.71 13.58 3.76
CA CYS A 32 -5.17 14.94 3.51
C CYS A 32 -5.04 15.33 2.02
N VAL A 33 -3.93 14.98 1.37
CA VAL A 33 -3.79 15.22 -0.09
C VAL A 33 -4.86 14.44 -0.85
N GLY A 34 -5.13 13.19 -0.48
CA GLY A 34 -6.18 12.37 -1.07
C GLY A 34 -7.58 12.97 -0.92
N THR A 35 -7.92 13.52 0.27
CA THR A 35 -9.22 14.17 0.51
C THR A 35 -9.38 15.45 -0.32
N LEU A 36 -8.33 16.26 -0.45
CA LEU A 36 -8.35 17.45 -1.31
C LEU A 36 -8.50 17.10 -2.79
N LEU A 37 -7.80 16.06 -3.26
CA LEU A 37 -7.87 15.62 -4.67
C LEU A 37 -9.22 14.98 -5.02
N LYS A 38 -10.00 14.53 -4.04
CA LYS A 38 -11.34 13.97 -4.24
C LYS A 38 -12.26 14.95 -4.98
N GLU A 39 -12.13 16.24 -4.72
CA GLU A 39 -12.92 17.29 -5.38
C GLU A 39 -12.63 17.37 -6.90
N LYS A 40 -11.40 17.04 -7.29
CA LYS A 40 -10.94 17.06 -8.69
C LYS A 40 -11.02 15.68 -9.38
N LYS A 41 -11.66 14.69 -8.75
CA LYS A 41 -11.75 13.30 -9.25
C LYS A 41 -12.21 13.22 -10.71
N ARG A 42 -13.21 14.02 -11.11
CA ARG A 42 -13.73 14.01 -12.50
C ARG A 42 -12.64 14.39 -13.50
N GLN A 43 -11.95 15.50 -13.25
CA GLN A 43 -10.87 15.99 -14.11
C GLN A 43 -9.72 14.98 -14.21
N LEU A 44 -9.34 14.36 -13.08
CA LEU A 44 -8.29 13.33 -13.04
C LEU A 44 -8.67 12.06 -13.84
N ASN A 45 -9.96 11.70 -13.85
CA ASN A 45 -10.45 10.54 -14.59
C ASN A 45 -10.63 10.82 -16.08
N GLU A 46 -11.05 12.02 -16.47
CA GLU A 46 -11.24 12.42 -17.88
C GLU A 46 -9.93 12.60 -18.63
N PHE A 47 -8.81 12.75 -17.92
CA PHE A 47 -7.48 12.87 -18.50
C PHE A 47 -7.03 11.58 -19.23
N LYS A 48 -7.17 11.50 -20.55
CA LYS A 48 -6.95 10.25 -21.34
C LYS A 48 -5.66 10.18 -22.17
N SER A 49 -4.82 11.21 -22.19
CA SER A 49 -3.63 11.21 -23.05
C SER A 49 -2.60 10.16 -22.62
N PHE A 50 -2.50 9.06 -23.39
CA PHE A 50 -1.60 7.94 -23.09
C PHE A 50 -0.13 8.38 -23.00
N LYS A 51 0.34 9.22 -23.95
CA LYS A 51 1.73 9.72 -23.95
C LYS A 51 2.07 10.47 -22.66
N PHE A 52 1.15 11.28 -22.16
CA PHE A 52 1.38 12.05 -20.94
C PHE A 52 1.21 11.18 -19.68
N GLN A 53 0.30 10.20 -19.68
CA GLN A 53 0.23 9.20 -18.61
C GLN A 53 1.53 8.38 -18.53
N LEU A 54 2.08 7.96 -19.67
CA LEU A 54 3.35 7.25 -19.74
C LEU A 54 4.51 8.11 -19.24
N MET A 55 4.54 9.40 -19.62
CA MET A 55 5.54 10.34 -19.12
C MET A 55 5.47 10.48 -17.60
N ILE A 56 4.27 10.67 -17.03
CA ILE A 56 4.05 10.70 -15.57
C ILE A 56 4.51 9.41 -14.92
N LEU A 57 4.19 8.25 -15.52
CA LEU A 57 4.58 6.96 -14.98
C LEU A 57 6.11 6.83 -14.91
N VAL A 58 6.81 7.17 -16.00
CA VAL A 58 8.27 7.10 -16.08
C VAL A 58 8.93 8.07 -15.11
N THR A 59 8.46 9.33 -15.04
CA THR A 59 9.01 10.31 -14.10
C THR A 59 8.77 9.90 -12.65
N SER A 60 7.59 9.35 -12.34
CA SER A 60 7.26 8.84 -11.00
C SER A 60 8.13 7.64 -10.64
N LEU A 61 8.33 6.69 -11.56
CA LEU A 61 9.19 5.53 -11.37
C LEU A 61 10.63 5.93 -11.09
N VAL A 62 11.19 6.84 -11.90
CA VAL A 62 12.54 7.37 -11.70
C VAL A 62 12.65 8.07 -10.34
N THR A 63 11.66 8.87 -9.97
CA THR A 63 11.64 9.57 -8.67
C THR A 63 11.61 8.59 -7.51
N VAL A 64 10.74 7.57 -7.55
CA VAL A 64 10.66 6.51 -6.53
C VAL A 64 11.99 5.77 -6.42
N TYR A 65 12.62 5.42 -7.54
CA TYR A 65 13.92 4.76 -7.55
C TYR A 65 15.01 5.61 -6.90
N LEU A 66 15.10 6.89 -7.27
CA LEU A 66 16.08 7.82 -6.67
C LEU A 66 15.82 8.01 -5.17
N CYS A 67 14.56 8.25 -4.78
CA CYS A 67 14.19 8.36 -3.37
C CYS A 67 14.53 7.09 -2.59
N GLY A 68 14.28 5.89 -3.13
CA GLY A 68 14.65 4.63 -2.50
C GLY A 68 16.16 4.47 -2.32
N LYS A 69 16.94 4.85 -3.35
CA LYS A 69 18.41 4.77 -3.31
C LYS A 69 19.03 5.73 -2.28
N TYR A 70 18.52 6.97 -2.20
CA TYR A 70 19.12 8.01 -1.37
C TYR A 70 18.51 8.13 0.03
N ASN A 71 17.23 7.78 0.21
CA ASN A 71 16.57 7.89 1.51
C ASN A 71 16.81 6.66 2.41
N GLY A 72 17.23 5.54 1.82
CA GLY A 72 17.36 4.26 2.53
C GLY A 72 16.01 3.64 2.87
N GLY A 73 16.02 2.70 3.83
CA GLY A 73 14.84 1.94 4.23
C GLY A 73 13.80 2.79 4.96
N VAL A 74 12.55 2.72 4.49
CA VAL A 74 11.40 3.37 5.10
C VAL A 74 10.55 2.32 5.81
N TRP A 75 10.25 2.55 7.08
CA TRP A 75 9.54 1.63 7.96
C TRP A 75 8.39 2.37 8.67
N MET A 76 7.35 2.72 7.90
CA MET A 76 6.26 3.58 8.39
C MET A 76 5.49 2.98 9.59
N TYR A 77 5.53 1.66 9.78
CA TYR A 77 4.91 0.97 10.92
C TYR A 77 5.64 1.15 12.27
N ILE A 78 6.83 1.76 12.26
CA ILE A 78 7.59 2.19 13.45
C ILE A 78 8.01 3.65 13.31
N ASN A 79 7.22 4.47 12.62
CA ASN A 79 7.49 5.88 12.38
C ASN A 79 8.86 6.15 11.69
N GLY A 80 9.40 5.16 10.97
CA GLY A 80 10.68 5.25 10.28
C GLY A 80 10.52 5.85 8.88
N TYR A 81 11.01 7.06 8.67
CA TYR A 81 10.94 7.77 7.38
C TYR A 81 12.23 7.67 6.54
N GLY A 82 13.19 6.84 6.95
CA GLY A 82 14.51 6.76 6.33
C GLY A 82 15.44 7.87 6.84
N GLN A 83 16.35 8.32 5.98
CA GLN A 83 17.36 9.33 6.31
C GLN A 83 16.83 10.77 6.23
N ASN A 84 15.83 11.03 5.38
CA ASN A 84 15.33 12.36 5.11
C ASN A 84 13.81 12.36 4.91
N ILE A 85 13.10 13.10 5.76
CA ILE A 85 11.63 13.19 5.73
C ILE A 85 11.09 13.82 4.44
N VAL A 86 11.85 14.71 3.78
CA VAL A 86 11.45 15.30 2.50
C VAL A 86 11.49 14.24 1.40
N LEU A 87 12.54 13.42 1.36
CA LEU A 87 12.64 12.32 0.40
C LEU A 87 11.54 11.27 0.62
N PHE A 88 11.15 11.04 1.87
CA PHE A 88 10.00 10.20 2.20
C PHE A 88 8.70 10.72 1.57
N PHE A 89 8.38 12.01 1.73
CA PHE A 89 7.17 12.58 1.15
C PHE A 89 7.21 12.65 -0.37
N VAL A 90 8.33 13.06 -0.96
CA VAL A 90 8.50 13.10 -2.43
C VAL A 90 8.34 11.70 -3.02
N GLY A 91 9.01 10.70 -2.44
CA GLY A 91 8.91 9.31 -2.87
C GLY A 91 7.49 8.75 -2.69
N GLY A 92 6.83 9.05 -1.57
CA GLY A 92 5.45 8.62 -1.31
C GLY A 92 4.43 9.26 -2.25
N ILE A 93 4.57 10.55 -2.58
CA ILE A 93 3.71 11.23 -3.55
C ILE A 93 3.94 10.63 -4.94
N ALA A 94 5.19 10.47 -5.37
CA ALA A 94 5.51 9.85 -6.65
C ALA A 94 4.96 8.41 -6.75
N GLY A 95 5.10 7.61 -5.68
CA GLY A 95 4.54 6.26 -5.61
C GLY A 95 3.01 6.24 -5.69
N THR A 96 2.35 7.21 -5.04
CA THR A 96 0.88 7.38 -5.10
C THR A 96 0.42 7.73 -6.51
N VAL A 97 1.10 8.67 -7.17
CA VAL A 97 0.82 9.06 -8.57
C VAL A 97 1.05 7.90 -9.53
N MET A 98 2.16 7.17 -9.36
CA MET A 98 2.46 5.96 -10.14
C MET A 98 1.34 4.91 -10.00
N THR A 99 0.94 4.62 -8.75
CA THR A 99 -0.14 3.67 -8.46
C THR A 99 -1.47 4.11 -9.06
N PHE A 100 -1.78 5.40 -9.04
CA PHE A 100 -2.99 5.96 -9.65
C PHE A 100 -3.03 5.73 -11.17
N VAL A 101 -1.92 6.01 -11.88
CA VAL A 101 -1.85 5.78 -13.34
C VAL A 101 -1.99 4.31 -13.68
N ILE A 102 -1.28 3.42 -12.95
CA ILE A 102 -1.40 1.97 -13.14
C ILE A 102 -2.83 1.51 -12.88
N SER A 103 -3.46 1.96 -11.80
CA SER A 103 -4.84 1.61 -11.48
C SER A 103 -5.81 2.04 -12.56
N LYS A 104 -5.60 3.22 -13.17
CA LYS A 104 -6.41 3.71 -14.29
C LYS A 104 -6.30 2.82 -15.52
N TRP A 105 -5.09 2.36 -15.84
CA TRP A 105 -4.86 1.42 -16.94
C TRP A 105 -5.48 0.06 -16.65
N LEU A 106 -5.29 -0.49 -15.45
CA LEU A 106 -5.89 -1.75 -15.04
C LEU A 106 -7.43 -1.70 -15.08
N TYR A 107 -8.03 -0.58 -14.64
CA TYR A 107 -9.47 -0.38 -14.70
C TYR A 107 -10.01 -0.41 -16.14
N SER A 108 -9.24 0.09 -17.12
CA SER A 108 -9.66 0.08 -18.53
C SER A 108 -9.74 -1.32 -19.16
N ILE A 109 -9.09 -2.31 -18.55
CA ILE A 109 -9.13 -3.72 -18.99
C ILE A 109 -10.48 -4.37 -18.61
N HIS A 110 -11.26 -3.77 -17.68
CA HIS A 110 -12.58 -4.23 -17.24
C HIS A 110 -12.63 -5.70 -16.79
N HIS A 111 -11.52 -6.25 -16.29
CA HIS A 111 -11.46 -7.64 -15.89
C HIS A 111 -11.98 -7.85 -14.47
N LYS A 112 -12.95 -8.75 -14.29
CA LYS A 112 -13.60 -9.02 -12.99
C LYS A 112 -12.60 -9.33 -11.87
N VAL A 113 -11.57 -10.15 -12.17
CA VAL A 113 -10.53 -10.51 -11.19
C VAL A 113 -9.80 -9.30 -10.61
N ILE A 114 -9.59 -8.24 -11.39
CA ILE A 114 -8.93 -7.01 -10.89
C ILE A 114 -9.82 -6.34 -9.84
N THR A 115 -11.12 -6.27 -10.10
CA THR A 115 -12.11 -5.74 -9.15
C THR A 115 -12.21 -6.62 -7.91
N ASP A 116 -12.22 -7.94 -8.06
CA ASP A 116 -12.29 -8.89 -6.94
C ASP A 116 -11.07 -8.75 -6.03
N ILE A 117 -9.86 -8.68 -6.60
CA ILE A 117 -8.62 -8.43 -5.85
C ILE A 117 -8.70 -7.09 -5.12
N SER A 118 -9.16 -6.02 -5.80
CA SER A 118 -9.31 -4.70 -5.19
C SER A 118 -10.25 -4.72 -3.99
N ASN A 119 -11.40 -5.40 -4.10
CA ASN A 119 -12.36 -5.53 -3.00
C ASN A 119 -11.84 -6.42 -1.87
N GLY A 120 -11.05 -7.44 -2.21
CA GLY A 120 -10.45 -8.40 -1.28
C GLY A 120 -9.14 -7.95 -0.62
N THR A 121 -8.67 -6.72 -0.88
CA THR A 121 -7.38 -6.23 -0.39
C THR A 121 -7.23 -6.36 1.13
N ILE A 122 -8.30 -6.15 1.91
CA ILE A 122 -8.28 -6.30 3.39
C ILE A 122 -7.93 -7.73 3.80
N ILE A 123 -8.49 -8.73 3.11
CA ILE A 123 -8.21 -10.15 3.37
C ILE A 123 -6.76 -10.46 3.03
N ILE A 124 -6.30 -10.01 1.85
CA ILE A 124 -4.91 -10.19 1.43
C ILE A 124 -3.98 -9.58 2.49
N LEU A 125 -4.19 -8.32 2.88
CA LEU A 125 -3.35 -7.64 3.88
C LEU A 125 -3.35 -8.37 5.24
N GLY A 126 -4.49 -8.93 5.66
CA GLY A 126 -4.60 -9.63 6.94
C GLY A 126 -3.89 -10.99 6.98
N PHE A 127 -3.86 -11.72 5.85
CA PHE A 127 -3.44 -13.12 5.83
C PHE A 127 -2.20 -13.43 4.98
N HIS A 128 -1.72 -12.50 4.13
CA HIS A 128 -0.59 -12.76 3.24
C HIS A 128 0.71 -13.13 3.98
N PHE A 129 0.93 -12.66 5.20
CA PHE A 129 2.11 -12.99 6.01
C PHE A 129 2.29 -14.50 6.21
N TYR A 130 1.20 -15.26 6.37
CA TYR A 130 1.28 -16.73 6.52
C TYR A 130 1.81 -17.40 5.26
N LEU A 131 1.41 -16.92 4.08
CA LEU A 131 1.90 -17.45 2.80
C LEU A 131 3.34 -16.98 2.52
N ILE A 132 3.70 -15.76 2.92
CA ILE A 132 5.09 -15.29 2.83
C ILE A 132 6.02 -16.14 3.69
N ASP A 133 5.61 -16.47 4.93
CA ASP A 133 6.38 -17.35 5.81
C ASP A 133 6.58 -18.75 5.19
N LEU A 134 5.55 -19.27 4.52
CA LEU A 134 5.66 -20.53 3.78
C LEU A 134 6.65 -20.43 2.62
N THR A 135 6.60 -19.36 1.82
CA THR A 135 7.56 -19.18 0.71
C THR A 135 8.99 -19.03 1.21
N ARG A 136 9.20 -18.37 2.35
CA ARG A 136 10.51 -18.19 2.97
C ARG A 136 11.12 -19.47 3.55
N LYS A 137 10.30 -20.48 3.85
CA LYS A 137 10.81 -21.82 4.24
C LYS A 137 11.42 -22.57 3.06
N ILE A 138 10.96 -22.27 1.84
CA ILE A 138 11.46 -22.90 0.61
C ILE A 138 12.70 -22.16 0.10
N GLU A 139 12.60 -20.82 0.03
CA GLU A 139 13.70 -19.94 -0.35
C GLU A 139 13.93 -18.90 0.75
N PRO A 140 14.90 -19.11 1.64
CA PRO A 140 15.14 -18.22 2.79
C PRO A 140 15.74 -16.87 2.39
N SER A 141 16.33 -16.77 1.20
CA SER A 141 17.06 -15.59 0.74
C SER A 141 16.20 -14.70 -0.17
N VAL A 142 16.42 -13.38 -0.08
CA VAL A 142 15.77 -12.43 -1.01
C VAL A 142 16.29 -12.72 -2.41
N SER A 143 15.39 -13.05 -3.31
CA SER A 143 15.72 -13.53 -4.65
C SER A 143 14.88 -12.84 -5.72
N TYR A 144 15.31 -12.93 -6.98
CA TYR A 144 14.53 -12.46 -8.13
C TYR A 144 13.19 -13.20 -8.29
N VAL A 145 12.99 -14.28 -7.52
CA VAL A 145 11.75 -15.06 -7.45
C VAL A 145 10.68 -14.36 -6.59
N ASP A 146 11.05 -13.46 -5.68
CA ASP A 146 10.13 -12.83 -4.73
C ASP A 146 8.94 -12.09 -5.38
N PRO A 147 9.13 -11.32 -6.48
CA PRO A 147 8.01 -10.70 -7.17
C PRO A 147 7.03 -11.73 -7.78
N PHE A 148 7.55 -12.87 -8.26
CA PHE A 148 6.72 -13.96 -8.79
C PHE A 148 5.96 -14.66 -7.67
N ALA A 149 6.61 -14.91 -6.53
CA ALA A 149 5.98 -15.45 -5.34
C ALA A 149 4.85 -14.53 -4.84
N ALA A 150 5.08 -13.21 -4.80
CA ALA A 150 4.06 -12.23 -4.45
C ALA A 150 2.84 -12.27 -5.40
N LEU A 151 3.08 -12.38 -6.71
CA LEU A 151 2.01 -12.52 -7.70
C LEU A 151 1.19 -13.81 -7.47
N ILE A 152 1.86 -14.94 -7.24
CA ILE A 152 1.21 -16.22 -6.94
C ILE A 152 0.37 -16.11 -5.67
N ILE A 153 0.90 -15.49 -4.61
CA ILE A 153 0.17 -15.26 -3.36
C ILE A 153 -1.13 -14.49 -3.63
N VAL A 154 -1.09 -13.39 -4.37
CA VAL A 154 -2.30 -12.62 -4.70
C VAL A 154 -3.30 -13.47 -5.50
N LEU A 155 -2.84 -14.27 -6.47
CA LEU A 155 -3.72 -15.14 -7.24
C LEU A 155 -4.37 -16.24 -6.40
N VAL A 156 -3.64 -16.82 -5.44
CA VAL A 156 -4.17 -17.83 -4.50
C VAL A 156 -5.24 -17.23 -3.58
N PHE A 157 -5.19 -15.93 -3.29
CA PHE A 157 -6.23 -15.27 -2.51
C PHE A 157 -7.55 -15.07 -3.27
N ILE A 158 -7.59 -15.15 -4.60
CA ILE A 158 -8.83 -14.98 -5.39
C ILE A 158 -9.95 -15.94 -4.92
N PRO A 159 -9.75 -17.27 -4.86
CA PRO A 159 -10.78 -18.18 -4.37
C PRO A 159 -11.16 -17.92 -2.90
N VAL A 160 -10.20 -17.49 -2.07
CA VAL A 160 -10.46 -17.14 -0.67
C VAL A 160 -11.37 -15.90 -0.59
N ILE A 161 -11.12 -14.89 -1.43
CA ILE A 161 -11.95 -13.68 -1.52
C ILE A 161 -13.38 -14.06 -1.89
N TRP A 162 -13.58 -14.87 -2.93
CA TRP A 162 -14.93 -15.33 -3.33
C TRP A 162 -15.63 -16.13 -2.23
N PHE A 163 -14.88 -16.94 -1.48
CA PHE A 163 -15.42 -17.68 -0.34
C PHE A 163 -15.88 -16.75 0.78
N VAL A 164 -15.04 -15.77 1.16
CA VAL A 164 -15.36 -14.81 2.23
C VAL A 164 -16.48 -13.87 1.81
N GLU A 165 -16.50 -13.41 0.56
CA GLU A 165 -17.59 -12.57 0.03
C GLU A 165 -18.94 -13.29 0.16
N LYS A 166 -18.98 -14.59 -0.14
CA LYS A 166 -20.20 -15.40 -0.06
C LYS A 166 -20.65 -15.72 1.36
N HIS A 167 -19.72 -16.01 2.27
CA HIS A 167 -20.05 -16.56 3.60
C HIS A 167 -19.90 -15.55 4.75
N ILE A 168 -18.98 -14.59 4.63
CA ILE A 168 -18.63 -13.63 5.70
C ILE A 168 -18.38 -12.23 5.11
N PRO A 169 -19.38 -11.62 4.44
CA PRO A 169 -19.22 -10.31 3.78
C PRO A 169 -18.89 -9.16 4.76
N TYR A 170 -19.14 -9.36 6.06
CA TYR A 170 -18.77 -8.41 7.12
C TYR A 170 -17.26 -8.12 7.14
N LEU A 171 -16.42 -9.14 6.90
CA LEU A 171 -14.96 -8.99 6.90
C LEU A 171 -14.45 -8.09 5.76
N MET A 172 -15.22 -7.98 4.67
CA MET A 172 -14.89 -7.15 3.51
C MET A 172 -15.48 -5.74 3.61
N GLY A 173 -16.19 -5.40 4.69
CA GLY A 173 -16.86 -4.11 4.85
C GLY A 173 -18.06 -3.92 3.90
N ILE A 174 -18.57 -4.99 3.29
CA ILE A 174 -19.74 -4.97 2.40
C ILE A 174 -21.01 -4.95 3.25
N TYR A 175 -21.18 -3.92 4.08
CA TYR A 175 -22.41 -3.73 4.88
C TYR A 175 -23.44 -2.84 4.16
N ARG A 176 -23.02 -2.08 3.13
CA ARG A 176 -23.82 -0.95 2.61
C ARG A 176 -24.68 -1.22 1.37
N ILE A 177 -24.57 -2.39 0.74
CA ILE A 177 -25.20 -2.63 -0.58
C ILE A 177 -26.54 -3.39 -0.48
N HIS A 178 -26.73 -4.24 0.53
CA HIS A 178 -27.94 -5.07 0.66
C HIS A 178 -29.17 -4.37 1.28
N LYS A 179 -29.08 -3.10 1.68
CA LYS A 179 -30.21 -2.34 2.23
C LYS A 179 -30.92 -1.43 1.22
N LEU A 180 -30.54 -1.48 -0.06
CA LEU A 180 -31.08 -0.62 -1.12
C LEU A 180 -31.53 -1.39 -2.38
N SER A 181 -31.70 -2.71 -2.29
CA SER A 181 -32.38 -3.51 -3.33
C SER A 181 -33.76 -3.94 -2.87
#